data_AF-A0A4R3N2B5-F1
#
_entry.id   AF-A0A4R3N2B5-F1
#
_cell.length_a   1.000
_cell.length_b   1.000
_cell.length_c   1.000
_cell.angle_alpha   90.00
_cell.angle_beta   90.00
_cell.angle_gamma   90.00
#
_symmetry.space_group_name_H-M   'P 1'
#
loop_
_entity.id
_entity.type
_entity.pdbx_description
1 polymer ?
#
loop_
_entity_poly.entity_id
_entity_poly.type
_entity_poly.pdbx_seq_one_letter_code
_entity_poly.pdbx_strand_id
1 'polypeptide(L)'
;MKNIMKNRNQPQHRVAVTGMAAVISLFLGASLAGVSASYAGSGLDQRDAGWGIEAHIERLTKDLDLDMAQQTKIRQIMETEQAQREAQRLETRKQINALLTDAQKAKREDMMQSRMERDLERMTDRLDLTDDQVNRIKALFDEQAANPAQPRAELRQRIASILTDEQRASLQNRRRPDCD
;
A
#
# COMPACT_ATOMS: atom_id res chain seq x y z
N MET A 1 24.69 37.61 32.16
CA MET A 1 25.89 36.74 32.03
C MET A 1 25.99 36.26 30.60
N LYS A 2 27.11 36.59 29.94
CA LYS A 2 27.44 36.25 28.55
C LYS A 2 27.86 34.78 28.49
N ASN A 3 27.37 34.01 27.52
CA ASN A 3 28.14 32.87 27.01
C ASN A 3 27.99 32.76 25.49
N ILE A 4 29.01 33.28 24.83
CA ILE A 4 29.34 33.14 23.42
C ILE A 4 30.21 31.89 23.35
N MET A 5 29.75 30.82 22.67
CA MET A 5 30.65 29.76 22.20
C MET A 5 30.47 29.59 20.70
N LYS A 6 31.34 30.27 19.96
CA LYS A 6 31.81 29.89 18.64
C LYS A 6 32.33 28.46 18.72
N ASN A 7 31.83 27.56 17.89
CA ASN A 7 32.61 26.38 17.50
C ASN A 7 32.73 26.33 15.97
N ARG A 8 33.91 26.72 15.50
CA ARG A 8 34.39 26.56 14.13
C ARG A 8 35.21 25.28 14.11
N ASN A 9 34.91 24.39 13.16
CA ASN A 9 35.87 23.68 12.32
C ASN A 9 35.20 22.41 11.80
N GLN A 10 34.80 22.44 10.53
CA GLN A 10 34.78 21.21 9.73
C GLN A 10 35.75 21.35 8.55
N PRO A 11 36.61 20.34 8.35
CA PRO A 11 37.65 20.36 7.32
C PRO A 11 37.03 20.28 5.93
N GLN A 12 37.44 21.20 5.06
CA GLN A 12 37.16 21.15 3.64
C GLN A 12 37.94 20.00 3.02
N HIS A 13 37.26 18.89 2.70
CA HIS A 13 37.80 17.87 1.81
C HIS A 13 37.81 18.42 0.39
N ARG A 14 38.98 18.94 -0.02
CA ARG A 14 39.33 19.20 -1.41
C ARG A 14 39.51 17.86 -2.12
N VAL A 15 38.50 17.41 -2.85
CA VAL A 15 38.63 16.30 -3.79
C VAL A 15 39.20 16.88 -5.08
N ALA A 16 40.38 16.39 -5.46
CA ALA A 16 41.06 16.75 -6.68
C ALA A 16 40.22 16.31 -7.89
N VAL A 17 39.74 17.28 -8.66
CA VAL A 17 39.17 17.07 -9.99
C VAL A 17 40.35 16.96 -10.95
N THR A 18 40.75 15.73 -11.28
CA THR A 18 41.65 15.46 -12.40
C THR A 18 40.80 14.98 -13.56
N GLY A 19 40.68 15.84 -14.57
CA GLY A 19 39.92 15.57 -15.78
C GLY A 19 40.57 14.52 -16.66
N MET A 20 39.73 13.73 -17.32
CA MET A 20 40.00 13.28 -18.68
C MET A 20 38.84 13.71 -19.57
N ALA A 21 39.24 14.29 -20.69
CA ALA A 21 38.40 14.87 -21.71
C ALA A 21 37.79 13.81 -22.63
N ALA A 22 36.59 14.15 -23.11
CA ALA A 22 36.04 13.92 -24.46
C ALA A 22 35.92 12.48 -24.99
N VAL A 23 34.67 12.04 -25.19
CA VAL A 23 34.13 11.83 -26.55
C VAL A 23 32.68 12.32 -26.59
N ILE A 24 32.45 13.28 -27.48
CA ILE A 24 31.15 13.76 -27.94
C ILE A 24 30.52 12.62 -28.75
N SER A 25 29.46 11.99 -28.23
CA SER A 25 28.54 11.17 -29.04
C SER A 25 27.22 11.89 -29.12
N LEU A 26 27.11 12.69 -30.19
CA LEU A 26 25.95 13.46 -30.58
C LEU A 26 24.94 12.51 -31.26
N PHE A 27 24.16 11.77 -30.48
CA PHE A 27 22.96 11.10 -31.00
C PHE A 27 21.78 12.06 -30.91
N LEU A 28 21.70 12.94 -31.91
CA LEU A 28 20.44 13.53 -32.35
C LEU A 28 19.61 12.42 -33.01
N GLY A 29 18.35 12.30 -32.59
CA GLY A 29 17.30 11.78 -33.46
C GLY A 29 16.73 10.41 -33.09
N ALA A 30 15.80 10.41 -32.15
CA ALA A 30 14.57 9.65 -32.31
C ALA A 30 13.47 10.38 -31.53
N SER A 31 12.57 11.00 -32.30
CA SER A 31 11.24 11.48 -31.95
C SER A 31 10.68 11.02 -30.60
N LEU A 32 10.30 12.01 -29.79
CA LEU A 32 9.17 11.96 -28.87
C LEU A 32 7.90 11.55 -29.64
N ALA A 33 7.74 10.26 -29.93
CA ALA A 33 6.43 9.68 -30.06
C ALA A 33 6.00 9.38 -28.63
N GLY A 34 5.26 10.33 -28.05
CA GLY A 34 4.60 10.15 -26.78
C GLY A 34 3.75 8.89 -26.85
N VAL A 35 4.25 7.81 -26.27
CA VAL A 35 3.37 6.78 -25.74
C VAL A 35 2.72 7.43 -24.53
N SER A 36 1.68 8.22 -24.82
CA SER A 36 0.59 8.42 -23.90
C SER A 36 0.16 7.01 -23.55
N ALA A 37 0.70 6.48 -22.45
CA ALA A 37 0.19 5.28 -21.82
C ALA A 37 -1.22 5.67 -21.42
N SER A 38 -2.15 5.47 -22.35
CA SER A 38 -3.58 5.41 -22.12
C SER A 38 -3.74 4.30 -21.09
N TYR A 39 -3.62 4.66 -19.81
CA TYR A 39 -3.95 3.83 -18.67
C TYR A 39 -5.48 3.75 -18.62
N ALA A 40 -6.04 3.21 -19.69
CA ALA A 40 -7.46 3.05 -19.95
C ALA A 40 -7.69 1.55 -20.08
N GLY A 41 -8.34 0.97 -19.06
CA GLY A 41 -8.72 -0.43 -19.01
C GLY A 41 -7.60 -1.30 -18.45
N SER A 42 -7.75 -1.94 -17.30
CA SER A 42 -8.89 -2.79 -16.98
C SER A 42 -9.09 -2.81 -15.47
N GLY A 43 -10.28 -2.40 -15.00
CA GLY A 43 -10.71 -2.54 -13.61
C GLY A 43 -10.91 -3.98 -13.14
N LEU A 44 -10.30 -4.97 -13.81
CA LEU A 44 -10.41 -6.39 -13.48
C LEU A 44 -9.33 -6.87 -12.49
N ASP A 45 -8.20 -6.16 -12.35
CA ASP A 45 -7.12 -6.54 -11.42
C ASP A 45 -7.42 -6.25 -9.94
N GLN A 46 -8.54 -5.60 -9.65
CA GLN A 46 -8.91 -5.29 -8.26
C GLN A 46 -9.54 -6.50 -7.53
N ARG A 47 -9.98 -7.53 -8.25
CA ARG A 47 -10.69 -8.68 -7.65
C ARG A 47 -9.78 -9.68 -6.93
N ASP A 48 -8.48 -9.71 -7.23
CA ASP A 48 -7.57 -10.72 -6.64
C ASP A 48 -6.75 -10.21 -5.44
N ALA A 49 -6.89 -8.93 -5.06
CA ALA A 49 -6.25 -8.35 -3.86
C ALA A 49 -6.78 -8.89 -2.52
N GLY A 50 -7.72 -9.85 -2.58
CA GLY A 50 -8.28 -10.56 -1.44
C GLY A 50 -7.51 -11.80 -1.03
N TRP A 51 -6.76 -12.44 -1.94
CA TRP A 51 -6.01 -13.66 -1.60
C TRP A 51 -4.76 -13.25 -0.83
N GLY A 52 -4.62 -13.75 0.41
CA GLY A 52 -3.36 -13.58 1.15
C GLY A 52 -2.21 -14.21 0.36
N ILE A 53 -0.98 -13.73 0.55
CA ILE A 53 0.21 -14.26 -0.14
C ILE A 53 0.25 -15.80 -0.02
N GLU A 54 -0.03 -16.34 1.18
CA GLU A 54 -0.06 -17.78 1.41
C GLU A 54 -1.11 -18.53 0.58
N ALA A 55 -2.34 -18.01 0.51
CA ALA A 55 -3.41 -18.65 -0.26
C ALA A 55 -3.11 -18.62 -1.77
N HIS A 56 -2.39 -17.60 -2.24
CA HIS A 56 -1.93 -17.53 -3.62
C HIS A 56 -0.80 -18.52 -3.89
N ILE A 57 0.18 -18.63 -2.97
CA ILE A 57 1.26 -19.60 -3.08
C ILE A 57 0.70 -21.02 -3.05
N GLU A 58 -0.22 -21.34 -2.13
CA GLU A 58 -0.86 -22.65 -2.05
C GLU A 58 -1.51 -23.05 -3.37
N ARG A 59 -2.20 -22.10 -4.04
CA ARG A 59 -2.76 -22.33 -5.38
C ARG A 59 -1.67 -22.59 -6.41
N LEU A 60 -0.65 -21.73 -6.49
CA LEU A 60 0.47 -21.93 -7.43
C LEU A 60 1.19 -23.25 -7.20
N THR A 61 1.37 -23.65 -5.94
CA THR A 61 1.94 -24.94 -5.55
C THR A 61 1.11 -26.09 -6.07
N LYS A 62 -0.22 -26.02 -5.94
CA LYS A 62 -1.12 -27.06 -6.44
C LYS A 62 -1.13 -27.12 -7.97
N ASP A 63 -1.08 -25.98 -8.64
CA ASP A 63 -1.21 -25.91 -10.11
C ASP A 63 0.10 -26.24 -10.84
N LEU A 64 1.26 -26.00 -10.19
CA LEU A 64 2.59 -26.12 -10.81
C LEU A 64 3.53 -27.08 -10.07
N ASP A 65 3.03 -27.81 -9.07
CA ASP A 65 3.79 -28.74 -8.22
C ASP A 65 5.08 -28.12 -7.64
N LEU A 66 4.97 -26.92 -7.09
CA LEU A 66 6.13 -26.15 -6.61
C LEU A 66 6.80 -26.82 -5.40
N ASP A 67 8.12 -26.95 -5.44
CA ASP A 67 8.90 -27.40 -4.29
C ASP A 67 9.02 -26.31 -3.19
N MET A 68 9.49 -26.70 -2.00
CA MET A 68 9.62 -25.79 -0.86
C MET A 68 10.57 -24.60 -1.12
N ALA A 69 11.62 -24.80 -1.93
CA ALA A 69 12.57 -23.74 -2.25
C ALA A 69 11.95 -22.72 -3.21
N GLN A 70 11.18 -23.17 -4.21
CA GLN A 70 10.42 -22.33 -5.12
C GLN A 70 9.34 -21.54 -4.38
N GLN A 71 8.57 -22.19 -3.51
CA GLN A 71 7.55 -21.52 -2.67
C GLN A 71 8.15 -20.40 -1.83
N THR A 72 9.30 -20.66 -1.20
CA THR A 72 10.01 -19.66 -0.37
C THR A 72 10.46 -18.46 -1.20
N LYS A 73 11.00 -18.69 -2.40
CA LYS A 73 11.40 -17.60 -3.30
C LYS A 73 10.21 -16.77 -3.78
N ILE A 74 9.11 -17.42 -4.15
CA ILE A 74 7.89 -16.74 -4.59
C ILE A 74 7.31 -15.90 -3.45
N ARG A 75 7.26 -16.45 -2.22
CA ARG A 75 6.86 -15.69 -1.03
C ARG A 75 7.67 -14.41 -0.89
N GLN A 76 8.99 -14.52 -0.90
CA GLN A 76 9.88 -13.37 -0.75
C GLN A 76 9.67 -12.32 -1.85
N ILE A 77 9.46 -12.74 -3.10
CA ILE A 77 9.16 -11.83 -4.22
C ILE A 77 7.84 -11.11 -3.96
N MET A 78 6.78 -11.84 -3.61
CA MET A 78 5.45 -11.26 -3.40
C MET A 78 5.41 -10.29 -2.20
N GLU A 79 6.09 -10.61 -1.10
CA GLU A 79 6.23 -9.74 0.06
C GLU A 79 6.98 -8.45 -0.29
N THR A 80 8.08 -8.56 -1.04
CA THR A 80 8.86 -7.42 -1.52
C THR A 80 8.02 -6.51 -2.41
N GLU A 81 7.32 -7.10 -3.40
CA GLU A 81 6.41 -6.37 -4.30
C GLU A 81 5.25 -5.72 -3.53
N GLN A 82 4.71 -6.39 -2.51
CA GLN A 82 3.68 -5.79 -1.66
C GLN A 82 4.21 -4.56 -0.92
N ALA A 83 5.37 -4.67 -0.27
CA ALA A 83 5.99 -3.56 0.46
C ALA A 83 6.29 -2.38 -0.47
N GLN A 84 6.84 -2.63 -1.66
CA GLN A 84 7.10 -1.58 -2.66
C GLN A 84 5.82 -0.88 -3.10
N ARG A 85 4.75 -1.63 -3.40
CA ARG A 85 3.45 -1.04 -3.77
C ARG A 85 2.83 -0.21 -2.64
N GLU A 86 2.98 -0.64 -1.39
CA GLU A 86 2.51 0.12 -0.23
C GLU A 86 3.28 1.43 -0.06
N ALA A 87 4.62 1.38 -0.18
CA ALA A 87 5.47 2.57 -0.15
C ALA A 87 5.13 3.55 -1.29
N GLN A 88 4.97 3.05 -2.52
CA GLN A 88 4.59 3.87 -3.67
C GLN A 88 3.23 4.53 -3.45
N ARG A 89 2.22 3.80 -2.95
CA ARG A 89 0.90 4.36 -2.63
C ARG A 89 0.98 5.45 -1.58
N LEU A 90 1.79 5.27 -0.53
CA LEU A 90 1.98 6.28 0.50
C LEU A 90 2.61 7.55 -0.08
N GLU A 91 3.65 7.40 -0.90
CA GLU A 91 4.31 8.53 -1.53
C GLU A 91 3.37 9.27 -2.50
N THR A 92 2.67 8.55 -3.37
CA THR A 92 1.65 9.16 -4.24
C THR A 92 0.57 9.91 -3.44
N ARG A 93 0.12 9.38 -2.29
CA ARG A 93 -0.83 10.09 -1.43
C ARG A 93 -0.24 11.37 -0.85
N LYS A 94 1.02 11.37 -0.41
CA LYS A 94 1.71 12.56 0.08
C LYS A 94 1.79 13.63 -1.00
N GLN A 95 2.20 13.25 -2.21
CA GLN A 95 2.28 14.15 -3.36
C GLN A 95 0.92 14.75 -3.71
N ILE A 96 -0.13 13.92 -3.79
CA ILE A 96 -1.50 14.42 -4.02
C ILE A 96 -1.91 15.40 -2.92
N ASN A 97 -1.71 15.05 -1.64
CA ASN A 97 -2.09 15.91 -0.51
C ASN A 97 -1.36 17.26 -0.51
N ALA A 98 -0.12 17.30 -0.98
CA ALA A 98 0.64 18.55 -1.10
C ALA A 98 0.05 19.49 -2.17
N LEU A 99 -0.64 18.96 -3.18
CA LEU A 99 -1.28 19.74 -4.25
C LEU A 99 -2.70 20.21 -3.90
N LEU A 100 -3.33 19.62 -2.87
CA LEU A 100 -4.71 19.96 -2.50
C LEU A 100 -4.76 21.19 -1.61
N THR A 101 -5.76 22.03 -1.84
CA THR A 101 -6.13 23.11 -0.91
C THR A 101 -6.80 22.55 0.34
N ASP A 102 -6.89 23.34 1.40
CA ASP A 102 -7.49 22.87 2.66
C ASP A 102 -8.99 22.53 2.51
N ALA A 103 -9.73 23.29 1.69
CA ALA A 103 -11.11 22.97 1.35
C ALA A 103 -11.23 21.64 0.59
N GLN A 104 -10.29 21.36 -0.33
CA GLN A 104 -10.25 20.08 -1.06
C GLN A 104 -9.85 18.91 -0.15
N LYS A 105 -8.93 19.12 0.79
CA LYS A 105 -8.56 18.11 1.81
C LYS A 105 -9.76 17.77 2.69
N ALA A 106 -10.49 18.78 3.18
CA ALA A 106 -11.70 18.56 3.97
C ALA A 106 -12.76 17.77 3.20
N LYS A 107 -13.01 18.13 1.93
CA LYS A 107 -13.93 17.39 1.06
C LYS A 107 -13.47 15.95 0.82
N ARG A 108 -12.16 15.73 0.66
CA ARG A 108 -11.60 14.37 0.51
C ARG A 108 -11.82 13.55 1.78
N GLU A 109 -11.61 14.13 2.95
CA GLU A 109 -11.82 13.47 4.23
C GLU A 109 -13.28 13.04 4.40
N ASP A 110 -14.22 13.95 4.14
CA ASP A 110 -15.67 13.67 4.16
C ASP A 110 -16.07 12.53 3.23
N MET A 111 -15.51 12.50 2.00
CA MET A 111 -15.73 11.40 1.07
C MET A 111 -15.12 10.07 1.55
N MET A 112 -13.98 10.10 2.25
CA MET A 112 -13.36 8.89 2.80
C MET A 112 -14.18 8.36 3.98
N GLN A 113 -14.61 9.24 4.88
CA GLN A 113 -15.50 8.94 6.00
C GLN A 113 -16.81 8.30 5.52
N SER A 114 -17.48 8.92 4.54
CA SER A 114 -18.73 8.41 3.96
C SER A 114 -18.57 7.06 3.25
N ARG A 115 -17.37 6.75 2.73
CA ARG A 115 -17.08 5.43 2.15
C ARG A 115 -16.87 4.39 3.24
N MET A 116 -16.09 4.74 4.27
CA MET A 116 -15.84 3.89 5.42
C MET A 116 -17.14 3.51 6.13
N GLU A 117 -18.03 4.47 6.37
CA GLU A 117 -19.33 4.22 7.02
C GLU A 117 -20.19 3.23 6.22
N ARG A 118 -20.29 3.40 4.89
CA ARG A 118 -21.00 2.46 4.03
C ARG A 118 -20.34 1.08 3.99
N ASP A 119 -19.02 1.01 4.01
CA ASP A 119 -18.31 -0.27 4.05
C ASP A 119 -18.51 -0.99 5.39
N LEU A 120 -18.60 -0.24 6.49
CA LEU A 120 -18.88 -0.76 7.83
C LEU A 120 -20.34 -1.21 7.98
N GLU A 121 -21.29 -0.45 7.43
CA GLU A 121 -22.71 -0.83 7.35
C GLU A 121 -22.87 -2.18 6.62
N ARG A 122 -22.29 -2.30 5.41
CA ARG A 122 -22.29 -3.57 4.68
C ARG A 122 -21.61 -4.70 5.45
N MET A 123 -20.56 -4.40 6.22
CA MET A 123 -19.88 -5.42 7.03
C MET A 123 -20.76 -5.87 8.20
N THR A 124 -21.48 -4.93 8.81
CA THR A 124 -22.45 -5.14 9.89
C THR A 124 -23.57 -6.04 9.42
N ASP A 125 -24.23 -5.71 8.32
CA ASP A 125 -25.32 -6.52 7.74
C ASP A 125 -24.86 -7.92 7.34
N ARG A 126 -23.58 -8.09 7.01
CA ARG A 126 -23.05 -9.35 6.48
C ARG A 126 -22.56 -10.30 7.56
N LEU A 127 -22.09 -9.78 8.68
CA LEU A 127 -21.46 -10.54 9.76
C LEU A 127 -22.26 -10.46 11.06
N ASP A 128 -23.41 -9.77 11.04
CA ASP A 128 -24.23 -9.47 12.20
C ASP A 128 -23.37 -8.86 13.33
N LEU A 129 -22.61 -7.80 12.99
CA LEU A 129 -21.72 -7.17 13.96
C LEU A 129 -22.54 -6.50 15.06
N THR A 130 -22.09 -6.68 16.31
CA THR A 130 -22.63 -5.94 17.45
C THR A 130 -22.18 -4.47 17.43
N ASP A 131 -22.95 -3.57 18.05
CA ASP A 131 -22.61 -2.14 18.15
C ASP A 131 -21.20 -1.92 18.73
N ASP A 132 -20.82 -2.71 19.72
CA ASP A 132 -19.48 -2.67 20.33
C ASP A 132 -18.38 -3.05 19.33
N GLN A 133 -18.60 -4.09 18.50
CA GLN A 133 -17.66 -4.47 17.45
C GLN A 133 -17.56 -3.38 16.38
N VAL A 134 -18.69 -2.81 15.96
CA VAL A 134 -18.76 -1.70 15.00
C VAL A 134 -17.94 -0.51 15.51
N ASN A 135 -18.12 -0.11 16.77
CA ASN A 135 -17.38 0.98 17.40
C ASN A 135 -15.87 0.71 17.45
N ARG A 136 -15.46 -0.51 17.80
CA ARG A 136 -14.03 -0.89 17.82
C ARG A 136 -13.42 -0.86 16.42
N ILE A 137 -14.14 -1.37 15.41
CA ILE A 137 -13.66 -1.36 14.02
C ILE A 137 -13.59 0.08 13.49
N LYS A 138 -14.57 0.93 13.82
CA LYS A 138 -14.54 2.36 13.47
C LYS A 138 -13.30 3.04 14.04
N ALA A 139 -12.99 2.81 15.32
CA ALA A 139 -11.79 3.35 15.95
C ALA A 139 -10.49 2.89 15.26
N LEU A 140 -10.42 1.64 14.79
CA LEU A 140 -9.27 1.16 14.02
C LEU A 140 -9.10 1.89 12.69
N PHE A 141 -10.20 2.21 12.01
CA PHE A 141 -10.14 2.98 10.77
C PHE A 141 -9.75 4.43 11.01
N ASP A 142 -10.27 5.07 12.06
CA ASP A 142 -9.89 6.43 12.46
C ASP A 142 -8.38 6.49 12.81
N GLU A 143 -7.86 5.49 13.52
CA GLU A 143 -6.43 5.34 13.80
C GLU A 143 -5.60 5.19 12.52
N GLN A 144 -6.04 4.35 11.58
CA GLN A 144 -5.39 4.18 10.28
C GLN A 144 -5.42 5.47 9.44
N ALA A 145 -6.49 6.26 9.53
CA ALA A 145 -6.59 7.56 8.87
C ALA A 145 -5.57 8.55 9.44
N ALA A 146 -5.40 8.56 10.77
CA ALA A 146 -4.38 9.35 11.46
C ALA A 146 -2.95 8.85 11.18
N ASN A 147 -2.76 7.54 10.96
CA ASN A 147 -1.48 6.91 10.66
C ASN A 147 -1.50 6.14 9.31
N PRO A 148 -1.40 6.85 8.17
CA PRO A 148 -1.46 6.22 6.86
C PRO A 148 -0.23 5.35 6.52
N ALA A 149 0.83 5.38 7.35
CA ALA A 149 2.02 4.56 7.19
C ALA A 149 1.84 3.15 7.76
N GLN A 150 0.80 2.89 8.55
CA GLN A 150 0.54 1.57 9.10
C GLN A 150 0.19 0.57 7.97
N PRO A 151 0.81 -0.63 7.95
CA PRO A 151 0.53 -1.65 6.95
C PRO A 151 -0.93 -2.12 7.00
N ARG A 152 -1.55 -2.27 5.83
CA ARG A 152 -2.95 -2.75 5.75
C ARG A 152 -3.14 -4.18 6.28
N ALA A 153 -2.08 -4.99 6.22
CA ALA A 153 -2.10 -6.35 6.76
C ALA A 153 -2.36 -6.34 8.28
N GLU A 154 -1.74 -5.40 8.99
CA GLU A 154 -1.90 -5.24 10.43
C GLU A 154 -3.33 -4.80 10.79
N LEU A 155 -3.88 -3.82 10.06
CA LEU A 155 -5.28 -3.41 10.24
C LEU A 155 -6.24 -4.60 10.06
N ARG A 156 -6.02 -5.44 9.05
CA ARG A 156 -6.85 -6.65 8.84
C ARG A 156 -6.74 -7.63 10.00
N GLN A 157 -5.55 -7.83 10.58
CA GLN A 157 -5.37 -8.69 11.75
C GLN A 157 -6.10 -8.13 12.98
N ARG A 158 -5.99 -6.81 13.23
CA ARG A 158 -6.70 -6.15 14.33
C ARG A 158 -8.21 -6.26 14.17
N ILE A 159 -8.75 -6.05 12.97
CA ILE A 159 -10.17 -6.28 12.68
C ILE A 159 -10.53 -7.75 12.94
N ALA A 160 -9.74 -8.70 12.45
CA ALA A 160 -10.00 -10.12 12.67
C ALA A 160 -10.06 -10.52 14.16
N SER A 161 -9.27 -9.88 15.02
CA SER A 161 -9.33 -10.12 16.48
C SER A 161 -10.58 -9.59 17.18
N ILE A 162 -11.33 -8.69 16.54
CA ILE A 162 -12.62 -8.18 17.06
C ILE A 162 -13.77 -9.14 16.71
N LEU A 163 -13.60 -9.94 15.65
CA LEU A 163 -14.61 -10.85 15.13
C LEU A 163 -14.60 -12.19 15.87
N THR A 164 -15.77 -12.82 15.98
CA THR A 164 -15.88 -14.20 16.48
C THR A 164 -15.26 -15.19 15.49
N ASP A 165 -15.06 -16.43 15.93
CA ASP A 165 -14.58 -17.50 15.03
C ASP A 165 -15.57 -17.76 13.89
N GLU A 166 -16.87 -17.74 14.16
CA GLU A 166 -17.93 -17.93 13.17
C GLU A 166 -17.94 -16.79 12.14
N GLN A 167 -17.81 -15.54 12.59
CA GLN A 167 -17.72 -14.38 11.69
C GLN A 167 -16.47 -14.44 10.82
N ARG A 168 -15.33 -14.87 11.38
CA ARG A 168 -14.08 -15.08 10.62
C ARG A 168 -14.24 -16.20 9.59
N ALA A 169 -14.90 -17.30 9.94
CA ALA A 169 -15.18 -18.38 9.00
C ALA A 169 -16.11 -17.92 7.86
N SER A 170 -17.13 -17.12 8.16
CA SER A 170 -18.04 -16.52 7.16
C SER A 170 -17.27 -15.64 6.15
N LEU A 171 -16.29 -14.86 6.62
CA LEU A 171 -15.40 -14.08 5.76
C LEU A 171 -14.54 -14.95 4.84
N GLN A 172 -14.05 -16.10 5.32
CA GLN A 172 -13.24 -17.03 4.53
C GLN A 172 -14.07 -17.77 3.47
N ASN A 173 -15.25 -18.27 3.84
CA ASN A 173 -16.13 -19.02 2.93
C ASN A 173 -16.58 -18.17 1.73
N ARG A 174 -16.90 -16.89 1.96
CA ARG A 174 -17.31 -15.98 0.87
C ARG A 174 -16.18 -15.59 -0.09
N ARG A 175 -14.91 -15.85 0.23
CA ARG A 175 -13.81 -15.66 -0.72
C ARG A 175 -13.72 -16.77 -1.78
N ARG A 176 -14.47 -17.86 -1.61
CA ARG A 176 -14.56 -18.97 -2.56
C ARG A 176 -16.01 -19.16 -3.05
N PRO A 177 -16.62 -18.16 -3.71
CA PRO A 177 -17.89 -18.41 -4.39
C PRO A 177 -17.55 -19.12 -5.71
N ASP A 178 -17.67 -20.44 -5.73
CA ASP A 178 -17.86 -21.25 -6.93
C ASP A 178 -16.87 -20.98 -8.09
N CYS A 179 -15.69 -21.59 -8.00
CA CYS A 179 -14.94 -22.01 -9.18
C CYS A 179 -15.07 -23.54 -9.30
N ASP A 180 -16.28 -24.00 -9.63
CA ASP A 180 -16.53 -25.34 -10.18
C ASP A 180 -16.71 -25.23 -11.70
#